data_AF-A0A7W0UBA0-F1
#
_entry.id   AF-A0A7W0UBA0-F1
#
_cell.length_a   1.000
_cell.length_b   1.000
_cell.length_c   1.000
_cell.angle_alpha   90.00
_cell.angle_beta   90.00
_cell.angle_gamma   90.00
#
_symmetry.space_group_name_H-M   'P 1'
#
loop_
_entity.id
_entity.type
_entity.pdbx_description
1 polymer ?
#
loop_
_entity_poly.entity_id
_entity_poly.type
_entity_poly.pdbx_seq_one_letter_code
_entity_poly.pdbx_strand_id
1 'polypeptide(L)'
;MIGIEWGADVAANVDLDEFMVFEQNQDRARNFFRGLLFKDVTAGSNDGADPVIAALKSEAKLVREGFTDKRAFDELVRAAEGVPRDAINIAARAALRAAERQISVSDVRAAARAWFQNDKEAALRSRDEAQRLLNWIIDKVIRRARGFLVNQKAAAEPLLLALFDARVLHAVRRGYSAQDEPGERYDVYVIDYGAYVDLIHTKPEPLVTLPSDDVSDADGGCAFGSASLPVHNA
;
A
#
# COMPACT_ATOMS: atom_id res chain seq x y z
N MET A 1 -11.96 -14.85 -35.17
CA MET A 1 -11.50 -13.74 -34.31
C MET A 1 -12.65 -13.47 -33.36
N ILE A 2 -12.58 -13.98 -32.13
CA ILE A 2 -13.69 -13.86 -31.17
C ILE A 2 -13.53 -12.53 -30.46
N GLY A 3 -14.37 -11.56 -30.85
CA GLY A 3 -14.56 -10.32 -30.13
C GLY A 3 -15.40 -10.59 -28.89
N ILE A 4 -14.92 -10.17 -27.73
CA ILE A 4 -15.69 -10.13 -26.49
C ILE A 4 -16.53 -8.85 -26.58
N GLU A 5 -17.82 -9.01 -26.90
CA GLU A 5 -18.80 -7.95 -26.71
C GLU A 5 -19.01 -7.76 -25.21
N TRP A 6 -18.63 -6.59 -24.71
CA TRP A 6 -18.86 -6.18 -23.33
C TRP A 6 -20.33 -5.82 -23.14
N GLY A 7 -21.17 -6.84 -23.01
CA GLY A 7 -22.56 -6.71 -22.58
C GLY A 7 -22.62 -6.49 -21.07
N ALA A 8 -22.87 -5.23 -20.69
CA ALA A 8 -23.67 -4.69 -19.59
C ALA A 8 -24.14 -5.57 -18.40
N ASP A 9 -23.39 -6.59 -17.99
CA ASP A 9 -23.53 -7.29 -16.71
C ASP A 9 -22.28 -7.03 -15.87
N VAL A 10 -22.18 -5.77 -15.46
CA VAL A 10 -21.96 -5.35 -14.07
C VAL A 10 -21.11 -6.34 -13.25
N ALA A 11 -19.81 -6.40 -13.56
CA ALA A 11 -18.84 -6.35 -12.48
C ALA A 11 -19.12 -5.02 -11.77
N ALA A 12 -20.01 -5.05 -10.77
CA ALA A 12 -20.15 -3.97 -9.83
C ALA A 12 -18.72 -3.58 -9.46
N ASN A 13 -18.42 -2.31 -9.68
CA ASN A 13 -17.11 -1.69 -9.58
C ASN A 13 -16.61 -1.86 -8.13
N VAL A 14 -16.15 -3.06 -7.79
CA VAL A 14 -15.46 -3.35 -6.54
C VAL A 14 -14.10 -2.71 -6.72
N ASP A 15 -13.99 -1.47 -6.24
CA ASP A 15 -12.72 -0.79 -6.14
C ASP A 15 -11.85 -1.57 -5.16
N LEU A 16 -10.97 -2.43 -5.72
CA LEU A 16 -10.10 -3.30 -4.94
C LEU A 16 -9.18 -2.49 -4.03
N ASP A 17 -8.92 -1.21 -4.34
CA ASP A 17 -8.08 -0.31 -3.56
C ASP A 17 -8.81 0.16 -2.28
N GLU A 18 -10.13 0.38 -2.35
CA GLU A 18 -10.97 0.66 -1.16
C GLU A 18 -11.18 -0.61 -0.32
N PHE A 19 -11.22 -1.77 -0.97
CA PHE A 19 -11.68 -3.03 -0.38
C PHE A 19 -10.57 -3.96 0.17
N MET A 20 -9.31 -3.72 -0.22
CA MET A 20 -8.14 -4.53 0.19
C MET A 20 -7.14 -3.79 1.07
N VAL A 21 -7.55 -2.66 1.67
CA VAL A 21 -6.80 -2.02 2.75
C VAL A 21 -6.72 -3.03 3.91
N PHE A 22 -5.52 -3.56 4.17
CA PHE A 22 -5.27 -4.55 5.23
C PHE A 22 -5.93 -4.18 6.57
N GLU A 23 -6.02 -2.89 6.88
CA GLU A 23 -6.60 -2.38 8.13
C GLU A 23 -8.13 -2.54 8.23
N GLN A 24 -8.85 -2.62 7.11
CA GLN A 24 -10.32 -2.77 7.12
C GLN A 24 -10.76 -4.24 7.22
N ASN A 25 -10.05 -5.18 6.58
CA ASN A 25 -10.40 -6.60 6.62
C ASN A 25 -9.17 -7.53 6.46
N GLN A 26 -8.40 -7.66 7.54
CA GLN A 26 -7.15 -8.42 7.58
C GLN A 26 -7.32 -9.89 7.14
N ASP A 27 -8.39 -10.56 7.56
CA ASP A 27 -8.56 -11.99 7.28
C ASP A 27 -8.92 -12.26 5.82
N ARG A 28 -9.75 -11.40 5.21
CA ARG A 28 -10.07 -11.51 3.79
C ARG A 28 -8.85 -11.23 2.92
N ALA A 29 -8.10 -10.17 3.22
CA ALA A 29 -6.86 -9.86 2.52
C ALA A 29 -5.86 -11.01 2.63
N ARG A 30 -5.66 -11.54 3.85
CA ARG A 30 -4.77 -12.68 4.09
C ARG A 30 -5.16 -13.89 3.24
N ASN A 31 -6.44 -14.25 3.22
CA ASN A 31 -6.92 -15.40 2.46
C ASN A 31 -6.73 -15.21 0.95
N PHE A 32 -7.02 -14.01 0.44
CA PHE A 32 -6.83 -13.70 -0.97
C PHE A 32 -5.35 -13.82 -1.39
N PHE A 33 -4.45 -13.14 -0.69
CA PHE A 33 -3.02 -13.14 -1.05
C PHE A 33 -2.36 -14.50 -0.84
N ARG A 34 -2.84 -15.28 0.13
CA ARG A 34 -2.36 -16.65 0.31
C ARG A 34 -2.73 -17.52 -0.89
N GLY A 35 -3.97 -17.42 -1.37
CA GLY A 35 -4.42 -18.11 -2.58
C GLY A 35 -3.71 -17.62 -3.85
N LEU A 36 -3.48 -16.31 -3.96
CA LEU A 36 -2.73 -15.71 -5.06
C LEU A 36 -1.32 -16.30 -5.16
N LEU A 37 -0.53 -16.23 -4.09
CA LEU A 37 0.86 -16.71 -4.09
C LEU A 37 0.93 -18.23 -4.29
N PHE A 38 0.00 -18.98 -3.70
CA PHE A 38 -0.05 -20.42 -3.91
C PHE A 38 -0.28 -20.77 -5.38
N LYS A 39 -1.22 -20.09 -6.04
CA LYS A 39 -1.46 -20.27 -7.48
C LYS A 39 -0.26 -19.82 -8.31
N ASP A 40 0.34 -18.68 -8.00
CA ASP A 40 1.52 -18.16 -8.71
C ASP A 40 2.70 -19.14 -8.67
N VAL A 41 3.03 -19.66 -7.48
CA VAL A 41 4.13 -20.62 -7.29
C VAL A 41 3.83 -21.97 -7.95
N THR A 42 2.59 -22.45 -7.89
CA THR A 42 2.22 -23.77 -8.42
C THR A 42 1.91 -23.76 -9.92
N ALA A 43 1.56 -22.62 -10.52
CA ALA A 43 1.20 -22.51 -11.93
C ALA A 43 2.32 -22.92 -12.89
N GLY A 44 3.59 -22.75 -12.48
CA GLY A 44 4.77 -23.16 -13.26
C GLY A 44 5.18 -24.63 -13.11
N SER A 45 4.46 -25.44 -12.32
CA SER A 45 4.90 -26.77 -11.89
C SER A 45 4.54 -27.92 -12.83
N ASN A 46 3.94 -27.65 -13.98
CA ASN A 46 3.37 -28.70 -14.83
C ASN A 46 4.40 -29.51 -15.64
N ASP A 47 5.65 -29.08 -15.73
CA ASP A 47 6.72 -29.83 -16.41
C ASP A 47 8.04 -29.76 -15.60
N GLY A 48 8.36 -30.83 -14.87
CA GLY A 48 9.64 -30.97 -14.16
C GLY A 48 9.76 -30.26 -12.80
N ALA A 49 8.64 -30.13 -12.07
CA ALA A 49 8.57 -29.41 -10.79
C ALA A 49 9.71 -29.74 -9.82
N ASP A 50 10.31 -28.69 -9.27
CA ASP A 50 11.14 -28.78 -8.08
C ASP A 50 10.40 -29.59 -7.00
N PRO A 51 11.03 -30.64 -6.42
CA PRO A 51 10.41 -31.47 -5.38
C PRO A 51 9.79 -30.67 -4.23
N VAL A 52 10.37 -29.50 -3.92
CA VAL A 52 9.85 -28.58 -2.90
C VAL A 52 8.49 -28.02 -3.31
N ILE A 53 8.35 -27.57 -4.55
CA ILE A 53 7.08 -27.04 -5.06
C ILE A 53 6.04 -28.15 -5.20
N ALA A 54 6.44 -29.34 -5.68
CA ALA A 54 5.54 -30.50 -5.73
C ALA A 54 5.03 -30.92 -4.35
N ALA A 55 5.78 -30.66 -3.28
CA ALA A 55 5.38 -30.93 -1.91
C ALA A 55 4.39 -29.89 -1.32
N LEU A 56 4.18 -28.75 -1.99
CA LEU A 56 3.23 -27.71 -1.58
C LEU A 56 1.80 -28.10 -1.99
N LYS A 57 1.10 -28.81 -1.09
CA LYS A 57 -0.28 -29.29 -1.32
C LYS A 57 -1.38 -28.32 -0.87
N SER A 58 -1.02 -27.22 -0.21
CA SER A 58 -1.99 -26.25 0.27
C SER A 58 -1.39 -24.86 0.48
N GLU A 59 -2.26 -23.87 0.35
CA GLU A 59 -2.05 -22.48 0.74
C GLU A 59 -1.46 -22.32 2.15
N ALA A 60 -1.98 -23.04 3.13
CA ALA A 60 -1.50 -22.97 4.52
C ALA A 60 -0.07 -23.51 4.66
N LYS A 61 0.28 -24.54 3.88
CA LYS A 61 1.63 -25.09 3.86
C LYS A 61 2.61 -24.09 3.26
N LEU A 62 2.25 -23.39 2.17
CA LEU A 62 3.09 -22.33 1.60
C LEU A 62 3.48 -21.29 2.67
N VAL A 63 2.52 -20.78 3.44
CA VAL A 63 2.82 -19.77 4.47
C VAL A 63 3.70 -20.35 5.56
N ARG A 64 3.41 -21.57 6.03
CA ARG A 64 4.16 -22.20 7.12
C ARG A 64 5.61 -22.52 6.73
N GLU A 65 5.85 -23.01 5.51
CA GLU A 65 7.20 -23.36 5.06
C GLU A 65 7.96 -22.11 4.54
N GLY A 66 7.25 -21.16 3.92
CA GLY A 66 7.86 -19.98 3.29
C GLY A 66 8.14 -18.81 4.23
N PHE A 67 7.41 -18.67 5.34
CA PHE A 67 7.51 -17.52 6.25
C PHE A 67 7.82 -17.98 7.68
N THR A 68 8.61 -17.17 8.41
CA THR A 68 9.00 -17.49 9.79
C THR A 68 7.81 -17.58 10.74
N ASP A 69 6.81 -16.74 10.52
CA ASP A 69 5.56 -16.73 11.28
C ASP A 69 4.46 -15.98 10.52
N LYS A 70 3.26 -15.95 11.11
CA LYS A 70 2.10 -15.23 10.59
C LYS A 70 2.36 -13.72 10.38
N ARG A 71 3.19 -13.09 11.22
CA ARG A 71 3.47 -11.65 11.14
C ARG A 71 4.28 -11.32 9.90
N ALA A 72 5.22 -12.18 9.50
CA ALA A 72 5.96 -11.99 8.25
C ALA A 72 5.03 -12.05 7.03
N PHE A 73 4.02 -12.93 7.04
CA PHE A 73 3.02 -12.96 5.98
C PHE A 73 2.07 -11.75 6.03
N ASP A 74 1.59 -11.37 7.21
CA ASP A 74 0.74 -10.18 7.39
C ASP A 74 1.47 -8.90 6.94
N GLU A 75 2.77 -8.81 7.19
CA GLU A 75 3.63 -7.74 6.70
C GLU A 75 3.66 -7.68 5.17
N LEU A 76 3.73 -8.82 4.48
CA LEU A 76 3.69 -8.88 3.01
C LEU A 76 2.34 -8.41 2.47
N VAL A 77 1.25 -8.86 3.09
CA VAL A 77 -0.10 -8.43 2.73
C VAL A 77 -0.27 -6.93 2.92
N ARG A 78 0.28 -6.38 4.02
CA ARG A 78 0.27 -4.94 4.26
C ARG A 78 1.10 -4.18 3.23
N ALA A 79 2.29 -4.68 2.89
CA ALA A 79 3.18 -4.06 1.91
C ALA A 79 2.65 -4.11 0.48
N ALA A 80 1.76 -5.05 0.18
CA ALA A 80 1.10 -5.15 -1.12
C ALA A 80 0.00 -4.09 -1.32
N GLU A 81 -0.55 -3.51 -0.24
CA GLU A 81 -1.59 -2.49 -0.28
C GLU A 81 -2.78 -2.84 -1.20
N GLY A 82 -3.13 -4.12 -1.27
CA GLY A 82 -4.22 -4.61 -2.12
C GLY A 82 -3.84 -4.90 -3.58
N VAL A 83 -2.60 -4.60 -3.99
CA VAL A 83 -2.10 -4.77 -5.36
C VAL A 83 -1.47 -6.17 -5.53
N PRO A 84 -2.08 -7.10 -6.31
CA PRO A 84 -1.57 -8.46 -6.51
C PRO A 84 -0.14 -8.51 -7.07
N ARG A 85 0.17 -7.61 -8.01
CA ARG A 85 1.48 -7.51 -8.64
C ARG A 85 2.57 -7.15 -7.64
N ASP A 86 2.28 -6.22 -6.74
CA ASP A 86 3.23 -5.79 -5.72
C ASP A 86 3.50 -6.93 -4.73
N ALA A 87 2.47 -7.67 -4.33
CA ALA A 87 2.65 -8.86 -3.49
C ALA A 87 3.61 -9.88 -4.10
N ILE A 88 3.45 -10.23 -5.38
CA ILE A 88 4.32 -11.20 -6.07
C ILE A 88 5.75 -10.68 -6.14
N ASN A 89 5.95 -9.42 -6.55
CA ASN A 89 7.28 -8.83 -6.69
C ASN A 89 8.00 -8.69 -5.33
N ILE A 90 7.29 -8.26 -4.29
CA ILE A 90 7.84 -8.13 -2.94
C ILE A 90 8.15 -9.53 -2.39
N ALA A 91 7.26 -10.51 -2.55
CA ALA A 91 7.48 -11.88 -2.11
C ALA A 91 8.71 -12.51 -2.78
N ALA A 92 8.85 -12.38 -4.10
CA ALA A 92 10.00 -12.90 -4.84
C ALA A 92 11.32 -12.27 -4.36
N ARG A 93 11.34 -10.94 -4.18
CA ARG A 93 12.51 -10.22 -3.65
C ARG A 93 12.82 -10.62 -2.21
N ALA A 94 11.80 -10.81 -1.37
CA ALA A 94 11.98 -11.25 0.01
C ALA A 94 12.51 -12.69 0.07
N ALA A 95 12.02 -13.59 -0.78
CA ALA A 95 12.52 -14.95 -0.93
C ALA A 95 14.00 -14.97 -1.35
N LEU A 96 14.38 -14.16 -2.35
CA LEU A 96 15.79 -14.04 -2.78
C LEU A 96 16.70 -13.54 -1.65
N ARG A 97 16.22 -12.63 -0.79
CA ARG A 97 16.96 -12.14 0.39
C ARG A 97 17.04 -13.18 1.51
N ALA A 98 15.99 -14.00 1.64
CA ALA A 98 15.97 -15.09 2.59
C ALA A 98 16.85 -16.27 2.13
N ALA A 99 17.02 -16.47 0.82
CA ALA A 99 17.71 -17.63 0.25
C ALA A 99 17.09 -18.94 0.77
N GLU A 100 17.82 -19.74 1.54
CA GLU A 100 17.38 -21.06 2.01
C GLU A 100 16.58 -21.02 3.32
N ARG A 101 16.57 -19.89 4.02
CA ARG A 101 15.78 -19.72 5.26
C ARG A 101 14.39 -19.18 4.94
N GLN A 102 13.49 -19.28 5.92
CA GLN A 102 12.16 -18.72 5.80
C GLN A 102 12.20 -17.18 5.74
N ILE A 103 11.21 -16.60 5.06
CA ILE A 103 11.05 -15.15 4.91
C ILE A 103 10.62 -14.55 6.24
N SER A 104 11.41 -13.61 6.74
CA SER A 104 11.14 -12.85 7.96
C SER A 104 10.46 -11.50 7.66
N VAL A 105 9.92 -10.85 8.68
CA VAL A 105 9.41 -9.46 8.59
C VAL A 105 10.47 -8.51 8.02
N SER A 106 11.73 -8.63 8.44
CA SER A 106 12.82 -7.78 7.92
C SER A 106 13.07 -7.98 6.43
N ASP A 107 12.91 -9.20 5.91
CA ASP A 107 13.09 -9.48 4.48
C ASP A 107 11.99 -8.81 3.65
N VAL A 108 10.74 -8.91 4.11
CA VAL A 108 9.59 -8.28 3.47
C VAL A 108 9.75 -6.77 3.43
N ARG A 109 10.13 -6.14 4.56
CA ARG A 109 10.34 -4.69 4.64
C ARG A 109 11.42 -4.21 3.69
N ALA A 110 12.57 -4.89 3.70
CA ALA A 110 13.68 -4.54 2.82
C ALA A 110 13.32 -4.76 1.34
N ALA A 111 12.52 -5.80 1.03
CA ALA A 111 12.01 -6.06 -0.30
C ALA A 111 11.00 -4.99 -0.77
N ALA A 112 10.08 -4.58 0.10
CA ALA A 112 9.09 -3.53 -0.19
C ALA A 112 9.78 -2.18 -0.44
N ARG A 113 10.76 -1.81 0.39
CA ARG A 113 11.60 -0.62 0.17
C ARG A 113 12.30 -0.69 -1.19
N ALA A 114 12.95 -1.82 -1.49
CA ALA A 114 13.65 -1.98 -2.76
C ALA A 114 12.69 -1.97 -3.96
N TRP A 115 11.46 -2.47 -3.80
CA TRP A 115 10.42 -2.39 -4.83
C TRP A 115 10.04 -0.94 -5.11
N PHE A 116 9.77 -0.18 -4.05
CA PHE A 116 9.49 1.25 -4.15
C PHE A 116 10.62 2.02 -4.85
N GLN A 117 11.87 1.89 -4.39
CA GLN A 117 13.00 2.66 -4.91
C GLN A 117 13.37 2.34 -6.37
N ASN A 118 13.20 1.09 -6.79
CA ASN A 118 13.62 0.63 -8.11
C ASN A 118 12.52 0.72 -9.17
N ASP A 119 11.25 0.67 -8.78
CA ASP A 119 10.12 0.64 -9.70
C ASP A 119 9.32 1.95 -9.62
N LYS A 120 8.77 2.26 -8.44
CA LYS A 120 7.84 3.39 -8.25
C LYS A 120 8.55 4.74 -8.22
N GLU A 121 9.58 4.89 -7.39
CA GLU A 121 10.38 6.11 -7.32
C GLU A 121 11.20 6.32 -8.60
N ALA A 122 11.65 5.23 -9.24
CA ALA A 122 12.36 5.32 -10.51
C ALA A 122 11.54 5.99 -11.61
N ALA A 123 10.21 5.83 -11.60
CA ALA A 123 9.30 6.50 -12.52
C ALA A 123 9.27 8.03 -12.36
N LEU A 124 9.68 8.55 -11.20
CA LEU A 124 9.70 9.98 -10.89
C LEU A 124 11.05 10.66 -11.15
N ARG A 125 12.11 9.90 -11.48
CA ARG A 125 13.49 10.42 -11.63
C ARG A 125 13.65 11.50 -12.71
N SER A 126 12.75 11.57 -13.69
CA SER A 126 12.75 12.60 -14.72
C SER A 126 11.96 13.86 -14.35
N ARG A 127 11.39 13.92 -13.14
CA ARG A 127 10.53 15.01 -12.64
C ARG A 127 10.98 15.48 -11.26
N ASP A 128 12.00 16.36 -11.25
CA ASP A 128 12.60 16.88 -10.01
C ASP A 128 11.59 17.50 -9.04
N GLU A 129 10.57 18.19 -9.55
CA GLU A 129 9.51 18.80 -8.73
C GLU A 129 8.64 17.76 -8.02
N ALA A 130 8.30 16.66 -8.69
CA ALA A 130 7.52 15.57 -8.09
C ALA A 130 8.35 14.86 -7.02
N GLN A 131 9.64 14.64 -7.26
CA GLN A 131 10.55 14.08 -6.26
C GLN A 131 10.69 14.99 -5.03
N ARG A 132 10.77 16.31 -5.23
CA ARG A 132 10.78 17.29 -4.12
C ARG A 132 9.49 17.23 -3.31
N LEU A 133 8.34 17.18 -3.97
CA LEU A 133 7.05 17.06 -3.30
C LEU A 133 6.96 15.75 -2.50
N LEU A 134 7.38 14.63 -3.08
CA LEU A 134 7.42 13.34 -2.40
C LEU A 134 8.25 13.39 -1.11
N ASN A 135 9.48 13.90 -1.20
CA ASN A 135 10.36 14.02 -0.03
C ASN A 135 9.74 14.93 1.04
N TRP A 136 9.08 16.02 0.64
CA TRP A 136 8.36 16.89 1.57
C TRP A 136 7.19 16.17 2.25
N ILE A 137 6.40 15.38 1.51
CA ILE A 137 5.29 14.59 2.06
C ILE A 137 5.83 13.58 3.09
N ILE A 138 6.88 12.83 2.73
CA ILE A 138 7.50 11.84 3.64
C ILE A 138 7.97 12.52 4.93
N ASP A 139 8.68 13.64 4.82
CA ASP A 139 9.28 14.32 5.98
C ASP A 139 8.26 15.05 6.86
N LYS A 140 7.23 15.66 6.27
CA LYS A 140 6.30 16.56 6.99
C LYS A 140 4.98 15.89 7.38
N VAL A 141 4.48 14.98 6.56
CA VAL A 141 3.18 14.33 6.77
C VAL A 141 3.38 12.99 7.46
N ILE A 142 4.22 12.14 6.89
CA ILE A 142 4.25 10.71 7.26
C ILE A 142 4.89 10.45 8.61
N ARG A 143 5.76 11.35 9.09
CA ARG A 143 6.24 11.34 10.48
C ARG A 143 5.11 11.50 11.52
N ARG A 144 3.91 11.92 11.10
CA ARG A 144 2.77 12.25 11.98
C ARG A 144 1.50 11.44 11.69
N ALA A 145 1.23 11.09 10.44
CA ALA A 145 0.03 10.38 10.02
C ALA A 145 0.29 9.52 8.76
N ARG A 146 -0.43 8.40 8.61
CA ARG A 146 -0.27 7.49 7.44
C ARG A 146 -0.84 8.07 6.13
N GLY A 147 -1.66 9.11 6.23
CA GLY A 147 -2.29 9.79 5.10
C GLY A 147 -2.61 11.24 5.39
N PHE A 148 -3.01 11.96 4.34
CA PHE A 148 -3.33 13.39 4.38
C PHE A 148 -4.55 13.69 3.51
N LEU A 149 -5.17 14.83 3.81
CA LEU A 149 -6.31 15.35 3.06
C LEU A 149 -5.83 16.29 1.95
N VAL A 150 -6.36 16.11 0.76
CA VAL A 150 -6.15 16.99 -0.40
C VAL A 150 -7.49 17.57 -0.80
N ASN A 151 -7.59 18.89 -0.91
CA ASN A 151 -8.80 19.53 -1.41
C ASN A 151 -9.03 19.09 -2.87
N GLN A 152 -10.27 18.72 -3.23
CA GLN A 152 -10.60 18.25 -4.58
C GLN A 152 -10.24 19.25 -5.69
N LYS A 153 -10.23 20.55 -5.39
CA LYS A 153 -9.79 21.59 -6.34
C LYS A 153 -8.30 21.46 -6.68
N ALA A 154 -7.49 20.98 -5.75
CA ALA A 154 -6.07 20.71 -5.93
C ALA A 154 -5.77 19.27 -6.38
N ALA A 155 -6.75 18.37 -6.42
CA ALA A 155 -6.54 16.98 -6.82
C ALA A 155 -6.08 16.84 -8.29
N ALA A 156 -6.35 17.84 -9.13
CA ALA A 156 -5.91 17.90 -10.52
C ALA A 156 -4.50 18.53 -10.69
N GLU A 157 -3.82 18.89 -9.61
CA GLU A 157 -2.47 19.48 -9.68
C GLU A 157 -1.49 18.48 -10.33
N PRO A 158 -0.69 18.92 -11.34
CA PRO A 158 0.16 18.00 -12.11
C PRO A 158 1.15 17.18 -11.28
N LEU A 159 1.66 17.74 -10.18
CA LEU A 159 2.59 17.04 -9.29
C LEU A 159 1.90 15.96 -8.47
N LEU A 160 0.67 16.19 -8.00
CA LEU A 160 -0.11 15.16 -7.30
C LEU A 160 -0.49 14.02 -8.25
N LEU A 161 -0.95 14.38 -9.46
CA LEU A 161 -1.23 13.40 -10.50
C LEU A 161 0.03 12.58 -10.85
N ALA A 162 1.19 13.22 -10.95
CA ALA A 162 2.46 12.51 -11.20
C ALA A 162 2.77 11.47 -10.12
N LEU A 163 2.56 11.81 -8.84
CA LEU A 163 2.77 10.88 -7.72
C LEU A 163 1.72 9.76 -7.69
N PHE A 164 0.48 10.06 -8.06
CA PHE A 164 -0.61 9.08 -8.17
C PHE A 164 -0.37 8.11 -9.34
N ASP A 165 0.00 8.63 -10.52
CA ASP A 165 0.31 7.84 -11.71
C ASP A 165 1.52 6.92 -11.49
N ALA A 166 2.53 7.40 -10.76
CA ALA A 166 3.68 6.62 -10.32
C ALA A 166 3.33 5.61 -9.20
N ARG A 167 2.08 5.62 -8.71
CA ARG A 167 1.56 4.76 -7.62
C ARG A 167 2.32 4.92 -6.31
N VAL A 168 2.87 6.11 -6.10
CA VAL A 168 3.52 6.51 -4.85
C VAL A 168 2.50 7.06 -3.86
N LEU A 169 1.39 7.61 -4.38
CA LEU A 169 0.21 7.98 -3.61
C LEU A 169 -1.00 7.14 -4.04
N HIS A 170 -1.80 6.72 -3.07
CA HIS A 170 -3.06 6.01 -3.28
C HIS A 170 -4.21 6.82 -2.69
N ALA A 171 -5.30 6.98 -3.44
CA ALA A 171 -6.50 7.66 -2.96
C ALA A 171 -7.42 6.63 -2.28
N VAL A 172 -7.60 6.72 -0.97
CA VAL A 172 -8.35 5.73 -0.17
C VAL A 172 -9.79 6.11 0.12
N ARG A 173 -10.11 7.41 0.05
CA ARG A 173 -11.49 7.89 0.22
C ARG A 173 -11.68 9.21 -0.50
N ARG A 174 -12.79 9.38 -1.21
CA ARG A 174 -13.13 10.64 -1.89
C ARG A 174 -14.28 11.37 -1.23
N GLY A 175 -14.28 12.69 -1.37
CA GLY A 175 -15.43 13.53 -1.00
C GLY A 175 -15.69 13.65 0.50
N TYR A 176 -14.65 13.49 1.33
CA TYR A 176 -14.70 13.77 2.76
C TYR A 176 -15.00 15.26 2.98
N SER A 177 -16.06 15.56 3.72
CA SER A 177 -16.34 16.94 4.13
C SER A 177 -15.68 17.19 5.48
N ALA A 178 -14.78 18.16 5.53
CA ALA A 178 -14.31 18.70 6.79
C ALA A 178 -15.48 19.44 7.45
N GLN A 179 -15.74 19.16 8.74
CA GLN A 179 -16.78 19.86 9.51
C GLN A 179 -16.48 21.37 9.63
N ASP A 180 -15.21 21.75 9.52
CA ASP A 180 -14.75 23.13 9.76
C ASP A 180 -14.92 24.06 8.54
N GLU A 181 -15.10 23.52 7.33
CA GLU A 181 -15.28 24.32 6.10
C GLU A 181 -16.48 23.83 5.26
N PRO A 182 -17.68 24.39 5.50
CA PRO A 182 -18.87 24.05 4.74
C PRO A 182 -18.69 24.31 3.24
N GLY A 183 -18.76 23.25 2.43
CA GLY A 183 -18.73 23.33 0.96
C GLY A 183 -17.43 22.84 0.32
N GLU A 184 -16.36 22.66 1.09
CA GLU A 184 -15.12 22.07 0.58
C GLU A 184 -15.14 20.55 0.73
N ARG A 185 -14.63 19.86 -0.29
CA ARG A 185 -14.52 18.41 -0.36
C ARG A 185 -13.05 18.04 -0.41
N TYR A 186 -12.70 17.03 0.36
CA TYR A 186 -11.33 16.55 0.49
C TYR A 186 -11.26 15.08 0.12
N ASP A 187 -10.19 14.71 -0.56
CA ASP A 187 -9.83 13.33 -0.84
C ASP A 187 -8.71 12.92 0.12
N VAL A 188 -8.79 11.70 0.65
CA VAL A 188 -7.80 11.13 1.55
C VAL A 188 -6.78 10.37 0.71
N TYR A 189 -5.52 10.80 0.78
CA TYR A 189 -4.39 10.13 0.16
C TYR A 189 -3.52 9.46 1.21
N VAL A 190 -3.00 8.27 0.88
CA VAL A 190 -1.98 7.57 1.65
C VAL A 190 -0.75 7.39 0.78
N ILE A 191 0.42 7.35 1.41
CA ILE A 191 1.67 7.07 0.72
C ILE A 191 1.89 5.56 0.62
N ASP A 192 2.60 5.14 -0.43
CA ASP A 192 3.02 3.75 -0.60
C ASP A 192 3.82 3.20 0.59
N TYR A 193 3.53 1.96 0.99
CA TYR A 193 4.19 1.27 2.10
C TYR A 193 5.72 1.35 2.06
N GLY A 194 6.32 1.11 0.88
CA GLY A 194 7.76 1.06 0.73
C GLY A 194 8.47 2.40 0.95
N ALA A 195 7.74 3.52 0.85
CA ALA A 195 8.28 4.86 1.08
C ALA A 195 8.56 5.17 2.56
N TYR A 196 7.81 4.56 3.48
CA TYR A 196 7.89 4.87 4.92
C TYR A 196 8.16 3.67 5.82
N VAL A 197 8.38 2.49 5.26
CA VAL A 197 8.62 1.25 6.02
C VAL A 197 9.73 1.38 7.09
N ASP A 198 10.75 2.20 6.84
CA ASP A 198 11.83 2.45 7.81
C ASP A 198 11.45 3.46 8.89
N LEU A 199 10.48 4.34 8.62
CA LEU A 199 9.99 5.35 9.55
C LEU A 199 9.09 4.74 10.65
N ILE A 200 8.52 3.55 10.40
CA ILE A 200 7.66 2.83 11.35
C ILE A 200 8.36 2.57 12.70
N HIS A 201 9.70 2.56 12.74
CA HIS A 201 10.49 2.35 13.98
C HIS A 201 11.07 3.63 14.57
N THR A 202 10.96 4.76 13.87
CA THR A 202 11.44 6.04 14.39
C THR A 202 10.41 6.61 15.34
N LYS A 203 10.78 6.81 16.62
CA LYS A 203 9.89 7.44 17.61
C LYS A 203 9.33 8.75 17.04
N PRO A 204 8.01 8.95 17.05
CA PRO A 204 7.45 10.24 16.68
C PRO A 204 8.02 11.31 17.63
N GLU A 205 8.38 12.47 17.09
CA GLU A 205 8.68 13.64 17.92
C GLU A 205 7.43 13.99 18.74
N PRO A 206 7.56 14.30 20.04
CA PRO A 206 6.40 14.63 20.86
C PRO A 206 5.83 15.96 20.38
N LEU A 207 4.62 15.93 19.81
CA LEU A 207 3.88 17.13 19.46
C LEU A 207 2.75 17.36 20.46
N VAL A 208 2.66 18.61 20.91
CA VAL A 208 1.59 19.17 21.74
C VAL A 208 0.22 18.75 21.22
N THR A 209 -0.55 18.10 22.08
CA THR A 209 -1.95 17.72 21.89
C THR A 209 -2.79 18.98 21.72
N LEU A 210 -3.54 19.07 20.61
CA LEU A 210 -4.68 19.98 20.55
C LEU A 210 -5.81 19.40 21.42
N PRO A 211 -6.63 20.26 22.07
CA PRO A 211 -7.68 19.79 22.96
C PRO A 211 -8.67 18.93 22.19
N SER A 212 -8.87 17.70 22.67
CA SER A 212 -9.94 16.82 22.28
C SER A 212 -11.24 17.33 22.90
N ASP A 213 -12.15 17.85 22.09
CA ASP A 213 -13.54 17.97 22.50
C ASP A 213 -14.25 16.64 22.20
N ASP A 214 -14.86 16.10 23.25
CA ASP A 214 -15.42 14.77 23.36
C ASP A 214 -16.43 14.44 22.25
N VAL A 215 -16.10 13.45 21.42
CA VAL A 215 -17.09 12.60 20.78
C VAL A 215 -16.67 11.15 21.02
N SER A 216 -17.38 10.50 21.93
CA SER A 216 -17.31 9.07 22.15
C SER A 216 -17.84 8.34 20.91
N ASP A 217 -16.96 7.71 20.15
CA ASP A 217 -17.30 6.51 19.42
C ASP A 217 -16.07 5.59 19.41
N ALA A 218 -16.25 4.43 20.04
CA ALA A 218 -15.27 3.37 20.10
C ALA A 218 -15.27 2.61 18.77
N ASP A 219 -14.35 2.98 17.88
CA ASP A 219 -13.76 2.02 16.94
C ASP A 219 -12.42 2.55 16.42
N GLY A 220 -11.45 1.66 16.16
CA GLY A 220 -10.01 1.94 16.04
C GLY A 220 -9.58 2.89 14.92
N GLY A 221 -9.79 4.20 15.09
CA GLY A 221 -9.50 5.25 14.10
C GLY A 221 -8.02 5.52 13.88
N CYS A 222 -7.60 5.50 12.60
CA CYS A 222 -6.32 6.06 12.16
C CYS A 222 -6.32 7.59 12.34
N ALA A 223 -5.24 8.14 12.91
CA ALA A 223 -5.05 9.58 13.02
C ALA A 223 -4.71 10.16 11.63
N PHE A 224 -5.52 11.12 11.17
CA PHE A 224 -5.30 11.88 9.95
C PHE A 224 -4.73 13.26 10.32
N GLY A 225 -3.60 13.65 9.75
CA GLY A 225 -3.03 14.99 9.91
C GLY A 225 -3.48 15.90 8.78
N SER A 226 -3.84 17.15 9.09
CA SER A 226 -4.02 18.19 8.08
C SER A 226 -2.65 18.79 7.73
N ALA A 227 -2.29 18.73 6.45
CA ALA A 227 -1.11 19.42 5.93
C ALA A 227 -1.52 20.14 4.64
N SER A 228 -1.51 21.47 4.67
CA SER A 228 -1.74 22.28 3.47
C SER A 228 -0.55 22.15 2.52
N LEU A 229 -0.81 21.79 1.27
CA LEU A 229 0.21 21.79 0.21
C LEU A 229 0.78 23.21 0.07
N PRO A 230 2.11 23.36 -0.12
CA PRO A 230 2.68 24.66 -0.42
C PRO A 230 2.18 25.10 -1.80
N VAL A 231 1.24 26.05 -1.81
CA VAL A 231 0.82 26.72 -3.04
C VAL A 231 1.96 27.66 -3.44
N HIS A 232 2.63 27.38 -4.55
CA HIS A 232 3.60 28.33 -5.11
C HIS A 232 2.82 29.54 -5.61
N ASN A 233 2.97 30.68 -4.92
CA ASN A 233 2.79 31.99 -5.55
C ASN A 233 3.85 32.13 -6.63
N ALA A 234 3.42 32.11 -7.89
CA ALA A 234 4.11 32.70 -9.02
C ALA A 234 3.17 33.75 -9.63
#